data_AF-A0A094L8Q0-F1
#
_entry.id   AF-A0A094L8Q0-F1
#
_cell.length_a   1.000
_cell.length_b   1.000
_cell.length_c   1.000
_cell.angle_alpha   90.00
_cell.angle_beta   90.00
_cell.angle_gamma   90.00
#
_symmetry.space_group_name_H-M   'P 1'
#
loop_
_entity.id
_entity.type
_entity.pdbx_description
1 polymer ?
#
loop_
_entity_poly.entity_id
_entity_poly.type
_entity_poly.pdbx_seq_one_letter_code
_entity_poly.pdbx_strand_id
1 'polypeptide(L)'
;LDAKSTSIQVVVKEGGLKLLQVQDNGCGIRKEDLDIVCERFTTSKLQKFEDLASISTYGFRGEALASISHVAHVTVTTKPADAKCAYRATYSDGKIKGPPKPCAGNQGTQITVEDLFYNVTTRKKALKNPNEEYAKILEVVSRYAIHNSGISFSAKKQGDTVSDVRTLSNASTVDNIRSIFGNAVSRELIEVGCEDASLAFKMKGYITNANYSVKKCIFLLFINHRLVESAALRKAIETVYAAYLPKSTHPFLYLSLEISPQNVDVNVHPTKHEVHFLHEDSILERVQQHVESKLLGSNSSRMYFTQTLLPGADCSSSEVVKSAANSSAVAKGTSDKVYAHQMVRTDSREQKLDAFLQPVNKPLSTGPAEVTTEVNAGPPEVVVRPQDAEMEDISDLVKVADVQEVPVMPGELSESGRLSPETVPPR
;
A
#
# COMPACT_ATOMS: atom_id res chain seq x y z
N LEU A 1 3.65 15.87 11.59
CA LEU A 1 5.01 15.30 11.78
C LEU A 1 6.01 16.39 12.19
N ASP A 2 6.39 17.34 11.32
CA ASP A 2 7.30 18.44 11.69
C ASP A 2 6.83 19.26 12.91
N ALA A 3 5.52 19.43 13.07
CA ALA A 3 4.91 20.10 14.22
C ALA A 3 4.89 19.27 15.52
N LYS A 4 5.65 18.16 15.57
CA LYS A 4 5.74 17.21 16.71
C LYS A 4 4.39 16.62 17.14
N SER A 5 3.51 16.38 16.17
CA SER A 5 2.19 15.77 16.39
C SER A 5 2.32 14.30 16.81
N THR A 6 1.50 13.85 17.76
CA THR A 6 1.39 12.44 18.19
C THR A 6 0.10 11.77 17.69
N SER A 7 -0.87 12.56 17.23
CA SER A 7 -2.10 12.09 16.60
C SER A 7 -2.39 12.88 15.33
N ILE A 8 -2.65 12.16 14.25
CA ILE A 8 -2.95 12.71 12.92
C ILE A 8 -4.19 12.01 12.38
N GLN A 9 -5.20 12.78 12.01
CA GLN A 9 -6.46 12.29 11.48
C GLN A 9 -6.69 12.87 10.09
N VAL A 10 -7.00 12.02 9.12
CA VAL A 10 -7.24 12.37 7.72
C VAL A 10 -8.68 12.02 7.37
N VAL A 11 -9.44 13.01 6.91
CA VAL A 11 -10.82 12.85 6.45
C VAL A 11 -10.90 13.26 4.99
N VAL A 12 -11.45 12.39 4.16
CA VAL A 12 -11.44 12.54 2.70
C VAL A 12 -12.86 12.44 2.14
N LYS A 13 -13.22 13.28 1.16
CA LYS A 13 -14.46 13.17 0.37
C LYS A 13 -14.18 13.21 -1.12
N GLU A 14 -14.87 12.38 -1.87
CA GLU A 14 -14.70 12.26 -3.34
C GLU A 14 -13.21 12.12 -3.73
N GLY A 15 -12.50 11.20 -3.06
CA GLY A 15 -11.07 10.97 -3.34
C GLY A 15 -10.14 12.13 -3.00
N GLY A 16 -10.61 13.13 -2.23
CA GLY A 16 -9.85 14.32 -1.87
C GLY A 16 -10.08 15.50 -2.81
N LEU A 17 -10.84 15.30 -3.89
CA LEU A 17 -11.17 16.36 -4.85
C LEU A 17 -12.15 17.38 -4.25
N LYS A 18 -13.09 16.90 -3.44
CA LYS A 18 -14.10 17.76 -2.79
C LYS A 18 -13.64 18.27 -1.43
N LEU A 19 -13.08 17.39 -0.61
CA LEU A 19 -12.55 17.73 0.70
C LEU A 19 -11.38 16.80 1.06
N LEU A 20 -10.27 17.41 1.46
CA LEU A 20 -9.17 16.77 2.16
C LEU A 20 -8.92 17.55 3.46
N GLN A 21 -9.22 16.93 4.59
CA GLN A 21 -9.00 17.51 5.91
C GLN A 21 -7.94 16.71 6.65
N VAL A 22 -6.90 17.39 7.14
CA VAL A 22 -5.86 16.82 7.99
C VAL A 22 -5.88 17.55 9.32
N GLN A 23 -6.13 16.83 10.40
CA GLN A 23 -6.13 17.34 11.76
C GLN A 23 -4.97 16.71 12.53
N ASP A 24 -4.21 17.54 13.23
CA ASP A 24 -3.13 17.11 14.10
C ASP A 24 -3.26 17.74 15.50
N ASN A 25 -2.52 17.19 16.46
CA ASN A 25 -2.37 17.72 17.81
C ASN A 25 -0.96 18.28 18.06
N GLY A 26 -0.31 18.83 17.03
CA GLY A 26 1.03 19.39 17.11
C GLY A 26 1.10 20.72 17.87
N CYS A 27 2.21 21.45 17.72
CA CYS A 27 2.45 22.74 18.39
C CYS A 27 1.51 23.88 17.94
N GLY A 28 0.82 23.73 16.81
CA GLY A 28 -0.01 24.79 16.22
C GLY A 28 0.82 25.86 15.50
N ILE A 29 0.12 26.83 14.92
CA ILE A 29 0.66 28.02 14.24
C ILE A 29 0.25 29.25 15.05
N ARG A 30 1.14 30.23 15.20
CA ARG A 30 0.84 31.46 15.94
C ARG A 30 -0.14 32.33 15.15
N LYS A 31 -0.89 33.18 15.84
CA LYS A 31 -1.93 34.00 15.21
C LYS A 31 -1.32 34.97 14.20
N GLU A 32 -0.22 35.60 14.57
CA GLU A 32 0.55 36.54 13.77
C GLU A 32 1.15 35.89 12.51
N ASP A 33 1.45 34.60 12.55
CA ASP A 33 2.03 33.88 11.41
C ASP A 33 0.96 33.45 10.39
N LEU A 34 -0.33 33.46 10.76
CA LEU A 34 -1.43 33.10 9.85
C LEU A 34 -1.50 34.04 8.65
N ASP A 35 -1.04 35.28 8.76
CA ASP A 35 -1.09 36.22 7.65
C ASP A 35 -0.15 35.81 6.51
N ILE A 36 0.97 35.14 6.83
CA ILE A 36 2.04 34.80 5.88
C ILE A 36 2.18 33.30 5.61
N VAL A 37 1.46 32.43 6.33
CA VAL A 37 1.67 30.97 6.28
C VAL A 37 1.41 30.33 4.90
N CYS A 38 0.57 30.96 4.09
CA CYS A 38 0.26 30.54 2.71
C CYS A 38 1.00 31.37 1.66
N GLU A 39 1.91 32.27 2.05
CA GLU A 39 2.77 32.98 1.11
C GLU A 39 3.92 32.09 0.64
N ARG A 40 4.45 32.38 -0.56
CA ARG A 40 5.58 31.63 -1.11
C ARG A 40 6.85 31.97 -0.32
N PHE A 41 7.68 30.95 -0.11
CA PHE A 41 8.99 31.07 0.55
C PHE A 41 8.91 31.38 2.05
N THR A 42 7.73 31.28 2.66
CA THR A 42 7.58 31.43 4.11
C THR A 42 7.81 30.10 4.82
N THR A 43 8.83 30.02 5.67
CA THR A 43 9.11 28.82 6.46
C THR A 43 9.68 29.14 7.84
N SER A 44 9.32 28.32 8.83
CA SER A 44 9.89 28.35 10.18
C SER A 44 11.05 27.37 10.38
N LYS A 45 11.46 26.65 9.32
CA LYS A 45 12.32 25.46 9.42
C LYS A 45 13.78 25.70 9.06
N LEU A 46 14.07 26.78 8.34
CA LEU A 46 15.43 27.20 7.98
C LEU A 46 15.57 28.70 8.27
N GLN A 47 16.72 29.10 8.79
CA GLN A 47 17.05 30.52 8.98
C GLN A 47 18.26 30.94 8.14
N LYS A 48 19.21 30.03 7.92
CA LYS A 48 20.44 30.28 7.18
C LYS A 48 20.59 29.33 5.99
N PHE A 49 21.37 29.72 5.00
CA PHE A 49 21.68 28.87 3.84
C PHE A 49 22.41 27.57 4.26
N GLU A 50 23.29 27.65 5.26
CA GLU A 50 24.04 26.50 5.80
C GLU A 50 23.11 25.41 6.37
N ASP A 51 21.93 25.78 6.85
CA ASP A 51 20.93 24.83 7.37
C ASP A 51 20.42 23.87 6.27
N LEU A 52 20.59 24.24 4.99
CA LEU A 52 20.23 23.42 3.83
C LEU A 52 21.08 22.13 3.73
N ALA A 53 22.30 22.15 4.27
CA ALA A 53 23.17 20.98 4.28
C ALA A 53 22.86 19.99 5.42
N SER A 54 22.08 20.40 6.43
CA SER A 54 21.77 19.60 7.63
C SER A 54 20.27 19.37 7.84
N ILE A 55 19.48 19.34 6.76
CA ILE A 55 18.01 19.30 6.85
C ILE A 55 17.54 17.96 7.46
N SER A 56 16.89 18.06 8.62
CA SER A 56 16.22 16.94 9.30
C SER A 56 14.69 16.99 9.26
N THR A 57 14.11 18.07 8.73
CA THR A 57 12.65 18.28 8.66
C THR A 57 12.04 17.77 7.36
N TYR A 58 10.75 17.40 7.36
CA TYR A 58 10.06 16.91 6.17
C TYR A 58 9.77 18.02 5.14
N GLY A 59 9.60 19.27 5.57
CA GLY A 59 9.50 20.44 4.68
C GLY A 59 10.64 21.43 4.89
N PHE A 60 10.93 22.27 3.90
CA PHE A 60 11.86 23.41 4.09
C PHE A 60 11.69 24.57 3.08
N ARG A 61 11.11 24.33 1.91
CA ARG A 61 10.98 25.36 0.86
C ARG A 61 9.94 26.47 1.12
N GLY A 62 8.99 26.24 2.03
CA GLY A 62 7.89 27.19 2.25
C GLY A 62 6.91 27.30 1.07
N GLU A 63 6.84 26.29 0.19
CA GLU A 63 6.01 26.36 -1.03
C GLU A 63 4.73 25.52 -0.97
N ALA A 64 4.62 24.57 -0.03
CA ALA A 64 3.55 23.57 -0.05
C ALA A 64 2.16 24.19 0.14
N LEU A 65 1.95 24.95 1.22
CA LEU A 65 0.66 25.58 1.49
C LEU A 65 0.33 26.68 0.49
N ALA A 66 1.34 27.43 0.04
CA ALA A 66 1.18 28.42 -1.02
C ALA A 66 0.69 27.75 -2.30
N SER A 67 1.34 26.69 -2.75
CA SER A 67 0.97 25.97 -3.99
C SER A 67 -0.42 25.38 -3.92
N ILE A 68 -0.80 24.79 -2.77
CA ILE A 68 -2.15 24.25 -2.56
C ILE A 68 -3.18 25.38 -2.60
N SER A 69 -2.91 26.53 -1.96
CA SER A 69 -3.82 27.67 -1.94
C SER A 69 -4.08 28.29 -3.31
N HIS A 70 -3.17 28.12 -4.29
CA HIS A 70 -3.37 28.57 -5.67
C HIS A 70 -4.29 27.66 -6.48
N VAL A 71 -4.55 26.43 -6.03
CA VAL A 71 -5.35 25.45 -6.79
C VAL A 71 -6.55 24.92 -6.01
N ALA A 72 -6.77 25.39 -4.79
CA ALA A 72 -7.84 24.96 -3.89
C ALA A 72 -8.25 26.06 -2.92
N HIS A 73 -9.40 25.89 -2.28
CA HIS A 73 -9.82 26.71 -1.16
C HIS A 73 -9.25 26.12 0.13
N VAL A 74 -8.33 26.86 0.78
CA VAL A 74 -7.63 26.37 1.98
C VAL A 74 -8.18 27.07 3.20
N THR A 75 -8.54 26.30 4.22
CA THR A 75 -8.90 26.80 5.53
C THR A 75 -7.97 26.20 6.56
N VAL A 76 -7.30 27.05 7.35
CA VAL A 76 -6.45 26.62 8.46
C VAL A 76 -7.13 27.02 9.75
N THR A 77 -7.40 26.04 10.62
CA THR A 77 -7.82 26.25 12.00
C THR A 77 -6.70 25.78 12.91
N THR A 78 -6.19 26.63 13.78
CA THR A 78 -5.04 26.28 14.62
C THR A 78 -5.18 26.84 16.03
N LYS A 79 -4.59 26.16 17.00
CA LYS A 79 -4.44 26.64 18.37
C LYS A 79 -3.05 26.27 18.89
N PRO A 80 -2.18 27.24 19.17
CA PRO A 80 -0.95 27.00 19.90
C PRO A 80 -1.21 26.87 21.41
N ALA A 81 -0.28 26.24 22.14
CA ALA A 81 -0.47 25.87 23.55
C ALA A 81 -0.71 27.09 24.44
N ASP A 82 -0.04 28.19 24.12
CA ASP A 82 -0.07 29.43 24.87
C ASP A 82 -1.28 30.32 24.53
N ALA A 83 -2.09 29.96 23.51
CA ALA A 83 -3.23 30.77 23.09
C ALA A 83 -4.53 30.41 23.82
N LYS A 84 -5.29 31.45 24.17
CA LYS A 84 -6.61 31.33 24.84
C LYS A 84 -7.66 30.62 23.99
N CYS A 85 -7.64 30.82 22.68
CA CYS A 85 -8.61 30.24 21.73
C CYS A 85 -7.94 29.85 20.42
N ALA A 86 -8.64 29.04 19.61
CA ALA A 86 -8.21 28.72 18.27
C ALA A 86 -8.56 29.88 17.31
N TYR A 87 -7.79 30.00 16.23
CA TYR A 87 -8.07 30.93 15.15
C TYR A 87 -8.27 30.18 13.84
N ARG A 88 -9.20 30.68 13.03
CA ARG A 88 -9.48 30.19 11.69
C ARG A 88 -9.17 31.28 10.66
N ALA A 89 -8.36 30.91 9.69
CA ALA A 89 -8.03 31.73 8.53
C ALA A 89 -8.37 30.95 7.25
N THR A 90 -8.90 31.65 6.26
CA THR A 90 -9.22 31.13 4.94
C THR A 90 -8.29 31.77 3.91
N TYR A 91 -7.88 31.03 2.91
CA TYR A 91 -6.87 31.46 1.94
C TYR A 91 -7.32 31.21 0.51
N SER A 92 -6.91 32.10 -0.38
CA SER A 92 -6.99 31.95 -1.83
C SER A 92 -5.77 32.57 -2.48
N ASP A 93 -5.16 31.86 -3.42
CA ASP A 93 -4.02 32.34 -4.19
C ASP A 93 -2.86 32.81 -3.30
N GLY A 94 -2.65 32.09 -2.19
CA GLY A 94 -1.62 32.38 -1.19
C GLY A 94 -1.94 33.53 -0.23
N LYS A 95 -3.06 34.25 -0.42
CA LYS A 95 -3.46 35.38 0.42
C LYS A 95 -4.60 35.03 1.36
N ILE A 96 -4.55 35.60 2.56
CA ILE A 96 -5.61 35.44 3.56
C ILE A 96 -6.88 36.22 3.17
N LYS A 97 -8.05 35.59 3.27
CA LYS A 97 -9.37 36.20 3.04
C LYS A 97 -9.90 36.80 4.35
N GLY A 98 -9.44 38.01 4.65
CA GLY A 98 -9.86 38.78 5.82
C GLY A 98 -9.16 38.34 7.11
N PRO A 99 -9.45 39.01 8.24
CA PRO A 99 -8.72 38.78 9.48
C PRO A 99 -9.03 37.38 10.08
N PRO A 100 -8.06 36.72 10.71
CA PRO A 100 -8.27 35.46 11.42
C PRO A 100 -9.40 35.56 12.44
N LYS A 101 -10.39 34.68 12.35
CA LYS A 101 -11.57 34.67 13.23
C LYS A 101 -11.36 33.74 14.42
N PRO A 102 -11.73 34.14 15.65
CA PRO A 102 -11.67 33.23 16.79
C PRO A 102 -12.69 32.10 16.61
N CYS A 103 -12.30 30.87 16.95
CA CYS A 103 -13.17 29.70 16.88
C CYS A 103 -12.86 28.70 18.00
N ALA A 104 -13.74 27.72 18.18
CA ALA A 104 -13.48 26.57 19.02
C ALA A 104 -12.44 25.66 18.35
N GLY A 105 -11.51 25.11 19.15
CA GLY A 105 -10.49 24.19 18.68
C GLY A 105 -9.59 23.74 19.82
N ASN A 106 -9.11 22.50 19.70
CA ASN A 106 -8.11 21.94 20.61
C ASN A 106 -6.70 22.30 20.11
N GLN A 107 -5.71 22.01 20.94
CA GLN A 107 -4.30 22.16 20.59
C GLN A 107 -3.98 21.45 19.26
N GLY A 108 -3.25 22.13 18.38
CA GLY A 108 -2.80 21.60 17.09
C GLY A 108 -3.35 22.37 15.91
N THR A 109 -3.34 21.73 14.75
CA THR A 109 -3.75 22.36 13.47
C THR A 109 -4.68 21.45 12.70
N GLN A 110 -5.73 22.04 12.14
CA GLN A 110 -6.59 21.43 11.14
C GLN A 110 -6.44 22.21 9.84
N ILE A 111 -6.01 21.52 8.79
CA ILE A 111 -5.91 22.05 7.43
C ILE A 111 -7.02 21.39 6.62
N THR A 112 -7.91 22.21 6.09
CA THR A 112 -9.04 21.81 5.25
C THR A 112 -8.77 22.34 3.84
N VAL A 113 -8.70 21.44 2.86
CA VAL A 113 -8.52 21.76 1.44
C VAL A 113 -9.78 21.35 0.70
N GLU A 114 -10.46 22.33 0.12
CA GLU A 114 -11.74 22.16 -0.58
C GLU A 114 -11.59 22.48 -2.07
N ASP A 115 -12.34 21.75 -2.89
CA ASP A 115 -12.42 21.93 -4.34
C ASP A 115 -11.04 21.97 -5.03
N LEU A 116 -10.28 20.88 -4.90
CA LEU A 116 -8.96 20.75 -5.51
C LEU A 116 -9.05 20.85 -7.05
N PHE A 117 -8.21 21.71 -7.63
CA PHE A 117 -8.18 22.08 -9.04
C PHE A 117 -9.47 22.75 -9.56
N TYR A 118 -10.21 23.47 -8.72
CA TYR A 118 -11.41 24.21 -9.16
C TYR A 118 -11.13 25.19 -10.31
N ASN A 119 -9.92 25.76 -10.34
CA ASN A 119 -9.48 26.74 -11.35
C ASN A 119 -8.65 26.13 -12.50
N VAL A 120 -8.31 24.83 -12.46
CA VAL A 120 -7.54 24.15 -13.52
C VAL A 120 -8.28 22.90 -14.00
N THR A 121 -9.22 23.12 -14.93
CA THR A 121 -10.14 22.07 -15.43
C THR A 121 -9.42 20.89 -16.07
N THR A 122 -8.31 21.12 -16.77
CA THR A 122 -7.50 20.05 -17.40
C THR A 122 -6.94 19.09 -16.36
N ARG A 123 -6.42 19.59 -15.24
CA ARG A 123 -5.90 18.75 -14.13
C ARG A 123 -7.03 18.02 -13.42
N LYS A 124 -8.15 18.70 -13.18
CA LYS A 124 -9.34 18.08 -12.58
C LYS A 124 -9.87 16.91 -13.44
N LYS A 125 -9.89 17.04 -14.76
CA LYS A 125 -10.30 15.96 -15.69
C LYS A 125 -9.30 14.80 -15.78
N ALA A 126 -8.01 15.05 -15.50
CA ALA A 126 -7.00 14.00 -15.45
C ALA A 126 -7.22 13.04 -14.27
N LEU A 127 -7.80 13.53 -13.16
CA LEU A 127 -8.16 12.74 -11.99
C LEU A 127 -9.54 12.12 -12.18
N LYS A 128 -9.59 10.97 -12.83
CA LYS A 128 -10.84 10.36 -13.32
C LYS A 128 -11.63 9.62 -12.24
N ASN A 129 -10.96 8.88 -11.35
CA ASN A 129 -11.64 7.95 -10.43
C ASN A 129 -11.41 8.30 -8.95
N PRO A 130 -12.44 8.81 -8.23
CA PRO A 130 -12.32 9.15 -6.81
C PRO A 130 -11.85 7.99 -5.92
N ASN A 131 -12.21 6.75 -6.26
CA ASN A 131 -11.81 5.58 -5.48
C ASN A 131 -10.31 5.27 -5.63
N GLU A 132 -9.74 5.50 -6.82
CA GLU A 132 -8.32 5.31 -7.06
C GLU A 132 -7.49 6.36 -6.32
N GLU A 133 -7.93 7.62 -6.34
CA GLU A 133 -7.28 8.70 -5.59
C GLU A 133 -7.37 8.48 -4.08
N TYR A 134 -8.51 7.98 -3.60
CA TYR A 134 -8.63 7.58 -2.19
C TYR A 134 -7.64 6.46 -1.83
N ALA A 135 -7.49 5.44 -2.68
CA ALA A 135 -6.53 4.37 -2.46
C ALA A 135 -5.08 4.89 -2.41
N LYS A 136 -4.71 5.86 -3.27
CA LYS A 136 -3.40 6.54 -3.23
C LYS A 136 -3.20 7.31 -1.92
N ILE A 137 -4.23 7.99 -1.42
CA ILE A 137 -4.17 8.67 -0.11
C ILE A 137 -3.95 7.66 1.01
N LEU A 138 -4.71 6.56 1.03
CA LEU A 138 -4.54 5.49 2.02
C LEU A 138 -3.14 4.90 1.97
N GLU A 139 -2.58 4.68 0.78
CA GLU A 139 -1.22 4.20 0.61
C GLU A 139 -0.21 5.15 1.26
N VAL A 140 -0.27 6.45 0.96
CA VAL A 140 0.63 7.45 1.56
C VAL A 140 0.50 7.46 3.09
N VAL A 141 -0.73 7.54 3.61
CA VAL A 141 -0.96 7.56 5.08
C VAL A 141 -0.43 6.28 5.73
N SER A 142 -0.68 5.12 5.10
CA SER A 142 -0.20 3.82 5.59
C SER A 142 1.31 3.74 5.63
N ARG A 143 2.00 4.22 4.58
CA ARG A 143 3.47 4.23 4.52
C ARG A 143 4.06 5.08 5.66
N TYR A 144 3.54 6.29 5.87
CA TYR A 144 3.99 7.16 6.96
C TYR A 144 3.63 6.62 8.35
N ALA A 145 2.50 5.94 8.49
CA ALA A 145 2.07 5.33 9.74
C ALA A 145 2.98 4.17 10.17
N ILE A 146 3.52 3.40 9.22
CA ILE A 146 4.50 2.33 9.50
C ILE A 146 5.84 2.94 9.93
N HIS A 147 6.32 3.94 9.19
CA HIS A 147 7.62 4.55 9.48
C HIS A 147 7.65 5.28 10.83
N ASN A 148 6.56 5.98 11.17
CA ASN A 148 6.45 6.74 12.41
C ASN A 148 5.74 5.93 13.50
N SER A 149 6.34 4.81 13.93
CA SER A 149 5.86 4.04 15.08
C SER A 149 5.77 4.93 16.32
N GLY A 150 4.67 4.84 17.07
CA GLY A 150 4.39 5.71 18.22
C GLY A 150 3.52 6.94 17.92
N ILE A 151 3.19 7.21 16.64
CA ILE A 151 2.23 8.24 16.25
C ILE A 151 0.94 7.56 15.78
N SER A 152 -0.22 7.98 16.31
CA SER A 152 -1.50 7.44 15.86
C SER A 152 -1.91 8.13 14.56
N PHE A 153 -2.16 7.35 13.52
CA PHE A 153 -2.75 7.80 12.27
C PHE A 153 -4.17 7.25 12.14
N SER A 154 -5.09 8.06 11.63
CA SER A 154 -6.36 7.58 11.12
C SER A 154 -6.68 8.17 9.76
N ALA A 155 -7.23 7.36 8.86
CA ALA A 155 -7.78 7.83 7.59
C ALA A 155 -9.18 7.25 7.37
N LYS A 156 -10.13 8.12 7.03
CA LYS A 156 -11.52 7.73 6.78
C LYS A 156 -12.18 8.60 5.71
N LYS A 157 -13.25 8.07 5.12
CA LYS A 157 -14.13 8.86 4.26
C LYS A 157 -15.05 9.76 5.10
N GLN A 158 -15.41 10.92 4.57
CA GLN A 158 -16.36 11.81 5.23
C GLN A 158 -17.74 11.16 5.28
N GLY A 159 -18.29 11.00 6.49
CA GLY A 159 -19.57 10.34 6.74
C GLY A 159 -19.42 8.94 7.32
N ASP A 160 -18.26 8.32 7.14
CA ASP A 160 -17.99 6.98 7.66
C ASP A 160 -17.54 7.05 9.13
N THR A 161 -18.06 6.12 9.92
CA THR A 161 -17.69 5.96 11.34
C THR A 161 -16.43 5.11 11.49
N VAL A 162 -16.22 4.16 10.58
CA VAL A 162 -15.05 3.27 10.55
C VAL A 162 -13.90 3.95 9.80
N SER A 163 -12.69 3.83 10.34
CA SER A 163 -11.47 4.28 9.65
C SER A 163 -10.87 3.11 8.89
N ASP A 164 -10.51 3.33 7.62
CA ASP A 164 -9.89 2.32 6.77
C ASP A 164 -8.43 2.07 7.18
N VAL A 165 -7.75 3.13 7.62
CA VAL A 165 -6.42 3.02 8.23
C VAL A 165 -6.52 3.56 9.65
N ARG A 166 -6.03 2.79 10.60
CA ARG A 166 -5.93 3.21 12.00
C ARG A 166 -4.70 2.57 12.64
N THR A 167 -3.83 3.39 13.20
CA THR A 167 -2.70 2.94 14.04
C THR A 167 -2.84 3.51 15.45
N LEU A 168 -2.24 2.80 16.42
CA LEU A 168 -2.25 3.19 17.82
C LEU A 168 -0.98 3.99 18.16
N SER A 169 -1.07 4.88 19.14
CA SER A 169 0.04 5.73 19.58
C SER A 169 1.15 4.99 20.33
N ASN A 170 0.96 3.72 20.67
CA ASN A 170 1.95 2.87 21.34
C ASN A 170 2.26 1.59 20.55
N ALA A 171 1.90 1.55 19.26
CA ALA A 171 2.13 0.40 18.41
C ALA A 171 3.59 0.34 17.92
N SER A 172 4.14 -0.87 17.89
CA SER A 172 5.42 -1.14 17.23
C SER A 172 5.28 -1.08 15.70
N THR A 173 6.41 -0.98 14.99
CA THR A 173 6.43 -1.04 13.52
C THR A 173 5.77 -2.31 13.00
N VAL A 174 5.99 -3.46 13.66
CA VAL A 174 5.39 -4.75 13.31
C VAL A 174 3.87 -4.73 13.50
N ASP A 175 3.39 -4.12 14.58
CA ASP A 175 1.95 -4.00 14.84
C ASP A 175 1.27 -3.09 13.80
N ASN A 176 1.93 -2.00 13.40
CA ASN A 176 1.45 -1.13 12.33
C ASN A 176 1.39 -1.87 10.98
N ILE A 177 2.43 -2.65 10.64
CA ILE A 177 2.42 -3.49 9.43
C ILE A 177 1.28 -4.51 9.51
N ARG A 178 1.08 -5.16 10.67
CA ARG A 178 -0.03 -6.09 10.89
C ARG A 178 -1.40 -5.44 10.71
N SER A 179 -1.57 -4.23 11.24
CA SER A 179 -2.85 -3.51 11.18
C SER A 179 -3.20 -3.05 9.76
N ILE A 180 -2.18 -2.73 8.94
CA ILE A 180 -2.36 -2.14 7.61
C ILE A 180 -2.37 -3.21 6.52
N PHE A 181 -1.38 -4.11 6.53
CA PHE A 181 -1.18 -5.13 5.50
C PHE A 181 -1.69 -6.51 5.92
N GLY A 182 -2.16 -6.64 7.16
CA GLY A 182 -2.78 -7.85 7.69
C GLY A 182 -1.80 -8.82 8.32
N ASN A 183 -2.38 -9.84 8.96
CA ASN A 183 -1.64 -10.85 9.72
C ASN A 183 -0.75 -11.74 8.82
N ALA A 184 -1.13 -11.96 7.56
CA ALA A 184 -0.37 -12.78 6.60
C ALA A 184 1.04 -12.22 6.35
N VAL A 185 1.19 -10.89 6.27
CA VAL A 185 2.50 -10.25 6.13
C VAL A 185 3.26 -10.32 7.45
N SER A 186 2.59 -9.94 8.56
CA SER A 186 3.25 -9.76 9.86
C SER A 186 3.93 -11.03 10.42
N ARG A 187 3.44 -12.22 10.05
CA ARG A 187 3.99 -13.51 10.51
C ARG A 187 5.29 -13.89 9.81
N GLU A 188 5.46 -13.44 8.58
CA GLU A 188 6.59 -13.81 7.73
C GLU A 188 7.66 -12.70 7.68
N LEU A 189 7.60 -11.71 8.59
CA LEU A 189 8.56 -10.61 8.66
C LEU A 189 9.89 -11.06 9.27
N ILE A 190 10.98 -10.66 8.60
CA ILE A 190 12.35 -10.77 9.05
C ILE A 190 12.87 -9.36 9.31
N GLU A 191 13.44 -9.13 10.48
CA GLU A 191 14.11 -7.88 10.80
C GLU A 191 15.46 -7.79 10.09
N VAL A 192 15.66 -6.66 9.40
CA VAL A 192 16.92 -6.32 8.74
C VAL A 192 17.49 -5.05 9.33
N GLY A 193 18.73 -5.12 9.79
CA GLY A 193 19.50 -3.96 10.18
C GLY A 193 20.96 -4.13 9.80
N CYS A 194 21.54 -3.12 9.15
CA CYS A 194 22.97 -3.06 8.86
C CYS A 194 23.48 -1.65 9.14
N GLU A 195 24.74 -1.56 9.56
CA GLU A 195 25.41 -0.29 9.84
C GLU A 195 26.78 -0.35 9.17
N ASP A 196 27.13 0.69 8.44
CA ASP A 196 28.44 0.84 7.82
C ASP A 196 28.99 2.23 8.13
N ALA A 197 29.99 2.28 8.99
CA ALA A 197 30.64 3.52 9.41
C ALA A 197 31.45 4.17 8.27
N SER A 198 31.94 3.38 7.30
CA SER A 198 32.75 3.89 6.19
C SER A 198 31.90 4.69 5.20
N LEU A 199 30.69 4.23 4.95
CA LEU A 199 29.69 4.88 4.08
C LEU A 199 28.77 5.85 4.85
N ALA A 200 28.95 5.96 6.18
CA ALA A 200 28.12 6.75 7.08
C ALA A 200 26.61 6.48 6.89
N PHE A 201 26.26 5.20 6.83
CA PHE A 201 24.92 4.72 6.51
C PHE A 201 24.44 3.67 7.52
N LYS A 202 23.15 3.75 7.87
CA LYS A 202 22.45 2.81 8.73
C LYS A 202 21.12 2.41 8.09
N MET A 203 20.88 1.11 8.01
CA MET A 203 19.62 0.53 7.56
C MET A 203 18.89 -0.10 8.73
N LYS A 204 17.58 0.09 8.76
CA LYS A 204 16.65 -0.69 9.59
C LYS A 204 15.41 -0.99 8.78
N GLY A 205 14.77 -2.13 9.02
CA GLY A 205 13.58 -2.48 8.26
C GLY A 205 13.05 -3.86 8.56
N TYR A 206 11.99 -4.21 7.84
CA TYR A 206 11.37 -5.52 7.85
C TYR A 206 11.14 -5.96 6.41
N ILE A 207 11.53 -7.18 6.11
CA ILE A 207 11.31 -7.82 4.80
C ILE A 207 10.55 -9.12 5.00
N THR A 208 9.77 -9.56 4.02
CA THR A 208 9.16 -10.89 4.12
C THR A 208 10.12 -12.00 3.74
N ASN A 209 9.99 -13.15 4.38
CA ASN A 209 10.70 -14.36 3.97
C ASN A 209 10.19 -14.90 2.62
N ALA A 210 10.81 -16.00 2.17
CA ALA A 210 10.46 -16.65 0.89
C ALA A 210 9.11 -17.41 0.90
N ASN A 211 8.38 -17.46 2.02
CA ASN A 211 7.08 -18.12 2.10
C ASN A 211 5.93 -17.17 1.75
N TYR A 212 6.15 -15.86 1.86
CA TYR A 212 5.17 -14.85 1.47
C TYR A 212 5.42 -14.37 0.04
N SER A 213 4.37 -14.37 -0.76
CA SER A 213 4.45 -13.95 -2.16
C SER A 213 3.15 -13.27 -2.59
N VAL A 214 3.25 -12.10 -3.23
CA VAL A 214 2.11 -11.36 -3.79
C VAL A 214 2.36 -10.95 -5.23
N LYS A 215 1.29 -10.69 -5.99
CA LYS A 215 1.39 -10.28 -7.39
C LYS A 215 2.00 -8.89 -7.59
N LYS A 216 1.80 -7.98 -6.63
CA LYS A 216 2.30 -6.59 -6.70
C LYS A 216 3.38 -6.40 -5.64
N CYS A 217 4.55 -5.90 -6.04
CA CYS A 217 5.59 -5.52 -5.09
C CYS A 217 5.10 -4.40 -4.18
N ILE A 218 5.19 -4.62 -2.86
CA ILE A 218 4.93 -3.60 -1.86
C ILE A 218 6.28 -3.20 -1.29
N PHE A 219 6.80 -2.05 -1.75
CA PHE A 219 8.10 -1.55 -1.32
C PHE A 219 7.96 -0.17 -0.70
N LEU A 220 8.20 -0.10 0.60
CA LEU A 220 8.26 1.11 1.40
C LEU A 220 9.72 1.46 1.64
N LEU A 221 10.17 2.55 1.04
CA LEU A 221 11.52 3.06 1.21
C LEU A 221 11.47 4.43 1.88
N PHE A 222 12.14 4.54 3.01
CA PHE A 222 12.35 5.79 3.71
C PHE A 222 13.83 6.14 3.71
N ILE A 223 14.17 7.38 3.31
CA ILE A 223 15.53 7.92 3.43
C ILE A 223 15.44 9.17 4.30
N ASN A 224 16.16 9.20 5.42
CA ASN A 224 16.12 10.30 6.40
C ASN A 224 14.68 10.72 6.74
N HIS A 225 13.86 9.72 7.03
CA HIS A 225 12.44 9.82 7.34
C HIS A 225 11.50 10.26 6.21
N ARG A 226 11.97 10.43 4.98
CA ARG A 226 11.15 10.80 3.82
C ARG A 226 10.75 9.56 3.03
N LEU A 227 9.51 9.50 2.58
CA LEU A 227 9.09 8.48 1.62
C LEU A 227 9.71 8.77 0.25
N VAL A 228 10.56 7.86 -0.24
CA VAL A 228 11.30 7.98 -1.50
C VAL A 228 10.98 6.79 -2.38
N GLU A 229 10.99 6.98 -3.69
CA GLU A 229 10.95 5.91 -4.68
C GLU A 229 12.32 5.79 -5.35
N SER A 230 12.94 4.61 -5.25
CA SER A 230 14.19 4.29 -5.96
C SER A 230 13.97 3.05 -6.81
N ALA A 231 14.02 3.23 -8.13
CA ALA A 231 13.93 2.14 -9.08
C ALA A 231 15.15 1.22 -9.00
N ALA A 232 16.34 1.78 -8.76
CA ALA A 232 17.58 1.03 -8.63
C ALA A 232 17.52 0.07 -7.43
N LEU A 233 17.14 0.57 -6.25
CA LEU A 233 17.05 -0.25 -5.04
C LEU A 233 15.93 -1.29 -5.15
N ARG A 234 14.79 -0.92 -5.75
CA ARG A 234 13.69 -1.87 -6.02
C ARG A 234 14.18 -3.04 -6.87
N LYS A 235 14.84 -2.75 -8.00
CA LYS A 235 15.35 -3.76 -8.93
C LYS A 235 16.44 -4.63 -8.30
N ALA A 236 17.34 -4.05 -7.50
CA ALA A 236 18.39 -4.79 -6.81
C ALA A 236 17.80 -5.83 -5.84
N ILE A 237 16.82 -5.44 -5.03
CA ILE A 237 16.16 -6.36 -4.09
C ILE A 237 15.32 -7.41 -4.85
N GLU A 238 14.58 -7.01 -5.89
CA GLU A 238 13.81 -7.95 -6.72
C GLU A 238 14.71 -9.01 -7.37
N THR A 239 15.93 -8.65 -7.77
CA THR A 239 16.91 -9.60 -8.34
C THR A 239 17.32 -10.66 -7.32
N VAL A 240 17.51 -10.28 -6.05
CA VAL A 240 17.78 -11.24 -4.97
C VAL A 240 16.57 -12.16 -4.74
N TYR A 241 15.37 -11.58 -4.65
CA TYR A 241 14.16 -12.36 -4.40
C TYR A 241 13.76 -13.27 -5.56
N ALA A 242 14.15 -12.97 -6.80
CA ALA A 242 13.89 -13.80 -7.96
C ALA A 242 14.51 -15.21 -7.86
N ALA A 243 15.57 -15.38 -7.06
CA ALA A 243 16.16 -16.68 -6.79
C ALA A 243 15.35 -17.53 -5.78
N TYR A 244 14.49 -16.90 -4.97
CA TYR A 244 13.76 -17.56 -3.87
C TYR A 244 12.25 -17.65 -4.08
N LEU A 245 11.66 -16.70 -4.82
CA LEU A 245 10.22 -16.60 -5.03
C LEU A 245 9.78 -17.18 -6.39
N PRO A 246 8.53 -17.67 -6.50
CA PRO A 246 7.95 -18.05 -7.79
C PRO A 246 7.94 -16.90 -8.80
N LYS A 247 7.97 -17.26 -10.09
CA LYS A 247 7.89 -16.29 -11.20
C LYS A 247 6.64 -15.40 -11.06
N SER A 248 6.79 -14.10 -11.35
CA SER A 248 5.72 -13.08 -11.25
C SER A 248 5.15 -12.87 -9.84
N THR A 249 5.93 -13.17 -8.81
CA THR A 249 5.58 -12.84 -7.43
C THR A 249 6.65 -11.96 -6.79
N HIS A 250 6.23 -11.15 -5.83
CA HIS A 250 7.04 -10.12 -5.19
C HIS A 250 6.88 -10.18 -3.67
N PRO A 251 7.92 -9.76 -2.93
CA PRO A 251 7.88 -9.67 -1.47
C PRO A 251 7.18 -8.40 -0.99
N PHE A 252 7.00 -8.33 0.33
CA PHE A 252 6.76 -7.08 1.04
C PHE A 252 8.07 -6.59 1.67
N LEU A 253 8.36 -5.30 1.50
CA LEU A 253 9.61 -4.68 1.92
C LEU A 253 9.32 -3.35 2.61
N TYR A 254 9.85 -3.17 3.81
CA TYR A 254 9.93 -1.89 4.51
C TYR A 254 11.38 -1.64 4.90
N LEU A 255 11.99 -0.60 4.32
CA LEU A 255 13.37 -0.19 4.60
C LEU A 255 13.41 1.27 4.98
N SER A 256 14.16 1.57 6.03
CA SER A 256 14.49 2.90 6.53
C SER A 256 16.00 3.05 6.52
N LEU A 257 16.48 3.92 5.64
CA LEU A 257 17.88 4.27 5.48
C LEU A 257 18.12 5.62 6.16
N GLU A 258 19.03 5.63 7.12
CA GLU A 258 19.58 6.81 7.77
C GLU A 258 20.97 7.03 7.17
N ILE A 259 21.13 8.08 6.37
CA ILE A 259 22.38 8.44 5.70
C ILE A 259 22.73 9.86 6.15
N SER A 260 24.01 10.14 6.38
CA SER A 260 24.46 11.50 6.68
C SER A 260 23.86 12.51 5.68
N PRO A 261 23.19 13.59 6.12
CA PRO A 261 22.58 14.59 5.24
C PRO A 261 23.57 15.20 4.22
N GLN A 262 24.86 15.20 4.53
CA GLN A 262 25.92 15.67 3.61
C GLN A 262 26.09 14.77 2.39
N ASN A 263 25.78 13.48 2.52
CA ASN A 263 25.90 12.50 1.45
C ASN A 263 24.59 12.32 0.68
N VAL A 264 23.56 13.11 0.97
CA VAL A 264 22.21 12.95 0.39
C VAL A 264 21.74 14.27 -0.19
N ASP A 265 21.52 14.29 -1.50
CA ASP A 265 20.87 15.42 -2.17
C ASP A 265 19.36 15.19 -2.25
N VAL A 266 18.62 15.88 -1.39
CA VAL A 266 17.15 15.90 -1.35
C VAL A 266 16.53 16.94 -2.28
N ASN A 267 17.34 17.75 -2.98
CA ASN A 267 16.89 18.87 -3.80
C ASN A 267 16.65 18.51 -5.27
N VAL A 268 16.66 17.22 -5.61
CA VAL A 268 16.53 16.71 -6.99
C VAL A 268 15.12 16.94 -7.56
N HIS A 269 14.07 16.52 -6.85
CA HIS A 269 12.68 16.62 -7.33
C HIS A 269 11.84 17.61 -6.48
N PRO A 270 10.92 18.41 -7.07
CA PRO A 270 10.09 19.37 -6.32
C PRO A 270 9.29 18.77 -5.16
N THR A 271 8.79 17.53 -5.32
CA THR A 271 8.06 16.79 -4.27
C THR A 271 8.96 15.90 -3.41
N LYS A 272 10.27 15.84 -3.71
CA LYS A 272 11.27 15.02 -3.02
C LYS A 272 10.97 13.51 -3.02
N HIS A 273 10.27 13.04 -4.05
CA HIS A 273 10.03 11.60 -4.25
C HIS A 273 11.28 10.86 -4.72
N GLU A 274 12.26 11.57 -5.26
CA GLU A 274 13.53 11.03 -5.71
C GLU A 274 14.66 11.75 -4.97
N VAL A 275 15.68 10.99 -4.62
CA VAL A 275 16.83 11.43 -3.84
C VAL A 275 18.06 10.76 -4.44
N HIS A 276 19.11 11.53 -4.65
CA HIS A 276 20.42 11.00 -5.00
C HIS A 276 21.33 11.02 -3.78
N PHE A 277 22.18 10.03 -3.65
CA PHE A 277 23.14 9.98 -2.56
C PHE A 277 24.50 9.53 -3.06
N LEU A 278 25.54 10.01 -2.37
CA LEU A 278 26.91 9.70 -2.68
C LEU A 278 27.18 8.22 -2.41
N HIS A 279 27.93 7.57 -3.31
CA HIS A 279 28.20 6.12 -3.25
C HIS A 279 26.94 5.25 -3.35
N GLU A 280 26.00 5.63 -4.21
CA GLU A 280 24.74 4.90 -4.41
C GLU A 280 24.98 3.40 -4.66
N ASP A 281 25.80 3.05 -5.65
CA ASP A 281 26.09 1.65 -6.01
C ASP A 281 26.63 0.82 -4.84
N SER A 282 27.55 1.38 -4.04
CA SER A 282 28.14 0.70 -2.89
C SER A 282 27.11 0.43 -1.78
N ILE A 283 26.20 1.39 -1.55
CA ILE A 283 25.10 1.20 -0.58
C ILE A 283 24.11 0.16 -1.11
N LEU A 284 23.77 0.19 -2.40
CA LEU A 284 22.89 -0.82 -3.00
C LEU A 284 23.48 -2.22 -2.84
N GLU A 285 24.76 -2.40 -3.16
CA GLU A 285 25.44 -3.69 -3.02
C GLU A 285 25.43 -4.17 -1.57
N ARG A 286 25.70 -3.28 -0.61
CA ARG A 286 25.68 -3.60 0.82
C ARG A 286 24.28 -4.05 1.28
N VAL A 287 23.24 -3.34 0.85
CA VAL A 287 21.84 -3.69 1.15
C VAL A 287 21.48 -5.03 0.52
N GLN A 288 21.88 -5.25 -0.73
CA GLN A 288 21.63 -6.50 -1.47
C GLN A 288 22.24 -7.70 -0.75
N GLN A 289 23.54 -7.63 -0.42
CA GLN A 289 24.26 -8.69 0.29
C GLN A 289 23.64 -8.97 1.67
N HIS A 290 23.20 -7.93 2.38
CA HIS A 290 22.57 -8.10 3.68
C HIS A 290 21.19 -8.76 3.61
N VAL A 291 20.36 -8.36 2.64
CA VAL A 291 19.05 -8.98 2.38
C VAL A 291 19.23 -10.44 1.99
N GLU A 292 20.18 -10.75 1.10
CA GLU A 292 20.50 -12.12 0.68
C GLU A 292 20.95 -12.98 1.88
N SER A 293 21.88 -12.47 2.69
CA SER A 293 22.34 -13.15 3.91
C SER A 293 21.19 -13.46 4.88
N LYS A 294 20.26 -12.53 5.06
CA LYS A 294 19.09 -12.71 5.92
C LYS A 294 18.11 -13.74 5.35
N LEU A 295 17.87 -13.73 4.04
CA LEU A 295 17.02 -14.73 3.38
C LEU A 295 17.62 -16.14 3.48
N LEU A 296 18.93 -16.29 3.28
CA LEU A 296 19.65 -17.55 3.48
C LEU A 296 19.55 -18.05 4.92
N GLY A 297 19.77 -17.16 5.90
CA GLY A 297 19.68 -17.49 7.32
C GLY A 297 18.28 -17.99 7.73
N SER A 298 17.22 -17.34 7.24
CA SER A 298 15.84 -17.77 7.50
C SER A 298 15.45 -19.06 6.76
N ASN A 299 16.10 -19.36 5.63
CA ASN A 299 15.88 -20.62 4.91
C ASN A 299 16.51 -21.81 5.65
N SER A 300 17.60 -21.61 6.41
CA SER A 300 18.22 -22.67 7.21
C SER A 300 17.32 -23.20 8.34
N SER A 301 16.31 -22.43 8.78
CA SER A 301 15.30 -22.90 9.73
C SER A 301 14.20 -23.77 9.10
N ARG A 302 14.28 -24.08 7.79
CA ARG A 302 13.43 -25.10 7.15
C ARG A 302 13.87 -26.50 7.59
N MET A 303 13.57 -26.86 8.83
CA MET A 303 13.43 -28.28 9.18
C MET A 303 12.17 -28.79 8.50
N TYR A 304 12.29 -29.29 7.27
CA TYR A 304 11.28 -30.19 6.75
C TYR A 304 11.30 -31.41 7.66
N PHE A 305 10.26 -31.61 8.47
CA PHE A 305 10.02 -32.89 9.13
C PHE A 305 9.62 -33.86 8.02
N THR A 306 10.59 -34.36 7.27
CA THR A 306 10.37 -35.49 6.37
C THR A 306 10.23 -36.69 7.28
N GLN A 307 8.98 -37.04 7.62
CA GLN A 307 8.73 -38.36 8.17
C GLN A 307 9.03 -39.35 7.05
N THR A 308 10.20 -39.99 7.13
CA THR A 308 10.57 -41.07 6.23
C THR A 308 9.62 -42.22 6.52
N LEU A 309 8.53 -42.31 5.76
CA LEU A 309 7.67 -43.49 5.78
C LEU A 309 8.47 -44.62 5.12
N LEU A 310 9.02 -45.49 5.95
CA LEU A 310 9.62 -46.75 5.51
C LEU A 310 8.49 -47.61 4.90
N PRO A 311 8.63 -48.08 3.64
CA PRO A 311 7.65 -48.99 3.06
C PRO A 311 7.64 -50.30 3.86
N GLY A 312 6.53 -50.60 4.55
CA GLY A 312 6.31 -51.88 5.23
C GLY A 312 6.41 -51.89 6.77
N ALA A 313 6.45 -50.73 7.44
CA ALA A 313 6.36 -50.69 8.90
C ALA A 313 4.91 -50.49 9.38
N ASP A 314 4.32 -51.52 9.99
CA ASP A 314 3.03 -51.42 10.68
C ASP A 314 3.16 -50.53 11.92
N CYS A 315 2.43 -49.42 11.93
CA CYS A 315 2.42 -48.47 13.05
C CYS A 315 1.57 -49.02 14.19
N SER A 316 2.19 -49.75 15.12
CA SER A 316 1.62 -49.95 16.46
C SER A 316 2.57 -49.38 17.50
N SER A 317 2.29 -48.17 17.98
CA SER A 317 2.36 -47.77 19.38
C SER A 317 2.22 -46.24 19.51
N SER A 318 1.15 -45.84 20.20
CA SER A 318 1.16 -44.61 21.00
C SER A 318 2.33 -44.69 21.97
N GLU A 319 3.18 -43.66 22.02
CA GLU A 319 3.59 -42.99 23.27
C GLU A 319 4.47 -41.74 23.00
N VAL A 320 3.89 -40.59 23.36
CA VAL A 320 4.47 -39.44 24.08
C VAL A 320 5.71 -38.71 23.52
N VAL A 321 5.52 -37.46 23.08
CA VAL A 321 6.27 -36.30 23.61
C VAL A 321 5.32 -35.11 23.81
N LYS A 322 5.21 -34.69 25.08
CA LYS A 322 4.49 -33.49 25.56
C LYS A 322 5.03 -32.21 24.92
N SER A 323 4.14 -31.27 24.60
CA SER A 323 4.45 -29.84 24.58
C SER A 323 3.38 -29.07 25.36
N ALA A 324 3.85 -28.04 26.04
CA ALA A 324 3.29 -27.44 27.23
C ALA A 324 2.00 -26.62 27.03
N ALA A 325 1.11 -26.79 28.02
CA ALA A 325 0.18 -25.83 28.63
C ALA A 325 -0.45 -24.72 27.78
N ASN A 326 -1.78 -24.83 27.60
CA ASN A 326 -2.69 -23.76 27.98
C ASN A 326 -3.94 -24.35 28.65
N SER A 327 -4.24 -23.79 29.81
CA SER A 327 -5.34 -24.13 30.71
C SER A 327 -6.67 -23.55 30.24
N SER A 328 -7.72 -24.37 30.16
CA SER A 328 -9.04 -24.08 30.75
C SER A 328 -10.00 -25.23 30.45
N ALA A 329 -10.50 -25.84 31.51
CA ALA A 329 -11.50 -26.90 31.52
C ALA A 329 -12.86 -26.42 30.95
N VAL A 330 -13.59 -27.31 30.26
CA VAL A 330 -14.95 -27.77 30.64
C VAL A 330 -15.22 -29.10 29.93
N ALA A 331 -15.67 -30.08 30.70
CA ALA A 331 -16.00 -31.45 30.30
C ALA A 331 -17.34 -31.56 29.55
N LYS A 332 -17.41 -32.45 28.54
CA LYS A 332 -18.61 -33.25 28.21
C LYS A 332 -18.32 -34.35 27.16
N GLY A 333 -18.54 -35.60 27.57
CA GLY A 333 -19.09 -36.69 26.76
C GLY A 333 -18.34 -37.13 25.50
N THR A 334 -17.53 -38.17 25.65
CA THR A 334 -16.98 -38.98 24.57
C THR A 334 -18.07 -39.76 23.82
N SER A 335 -18.28 -39.44 22.55
CA SER A 335 -18.75 -40.40 21.55
C SER A 335 -18.12 -40.01 20.21
N ASP A 336 -17.08 -40.74 19.80
CA ASP A 336 -16.52 -40.58 18.45
C ASP A 336 -17.62 -40.90 17.44
N LYS A 337 -18.12 -39.86 16.76
CA LYS A 337 -19.04 -40.06 15.63
C LYS A 337 -18.22 -40.59 14.47
N VAL A 338 -18.22 -41.91 14.29
CA VAL A 338 -17.70 -42.54 13.09
C VAL A 338 -18.56 -42.09 11.92
N TYR A 339 -17.95 -41.37 10.98
CA TYR A 339 -18.65 -40.86 9.81
C TYR A 339 -18.90 -42.00 8.81
N ALA A 340 -20.07 -41.99 8.16
CA ALA A 340 -20.49 -43.09 7.28
C ALA A 340 -19.51 -43.42 6.14
N HIS A 341 -18.69 -42.47 5.68
CA HIS A 341 -17.65 -42.70 4.67
C HIS A 341 -16.44 -43.50 5.20
N GLN A 342 -16.35 -43.73 6.51
CA GLN A 342 -15.30 -44.50 7.18
C GLN A 342 -15.77 -45.92 7.53
N MET A 343 -17.03 -46.27 7.26
CA MET A 343 -17.54 -47.62 7.45
C MET A 343 -17.45 -48.40 6.13
N VAL A 344 -16.84 -49.58 6.18
CA VAL A 344 -16.79 -50.51 5.04
C VAL A 344 -17.83 -51.59 5.25
N ARG A 345 -18.56 -51.91 4.19
CA ARG A 345 -19.63 -52.90 4.22
C ARG A 345 -19.05 -54.30 4.42
N THR A 346 -19.47 -55.01 5.47
CA THR A 346 -18.97 -56.36 5.78
C THR A 346 -19.92 -57.47 5.32
N ASP A 347 -21.17 -57.15 4.95
CA ASP A 347 -22.14 -58.11 4.41
C ASP A 347 -22.73 -57.63 3.06
N SER A 348 -22.73 -58.54 2.09
CA SER A 348 -23.24 -58.36 0.73
C SER A 348 -24.75 -58.20 0.62
N ARG A 349 -25.52 -58.59 1.66
CA ARG A 349 -26.99 -58.56 1.66
C ARG A 349 -27.59 -57.24 2.09
N GLU A 350 -26.82 -56.35 2.70
CA GLU A 350 -27.34 -55.08 3.16
C GLU A 350 -27.55 -54.08 2.00
N GLN A 351 -28.55 -53.21 2.12
CA GLN A 351 -29.02 -52.32 1.07
C GLN A 351 -28.07 -51.14 0.78
N LYS A 352 -27.76 -50.88 -0.50
CA LYS A 352 -26.89 -49.76 -0.93
C LYS A 352 -27.59 -48.41 -0.83
N LEU A 353 -26.83 -47.35 -0.53
CA LEU A 353 -27.33 -45.96 -0.51
C LEU A 353 -27.90 -45.53 -1.87
N ASP A 354 -27.42 -46.12 -2.97
CA ASP A 354 -27.96 -45.90 -4.32
C ASP A 354 -29.43 -46.30 -4.47
N ALA A 355 -29.94 -47.19 -3.62
CA ALA A 355 -31.36 -47.55 -3.59
C ALA A 355 -32.26 -46.38 -3.12
N PHE A 356 -31.70 -45.41 -2.39
CA PHE A 356 -32.41 -44.22 -1.90
C PHE A 356 -32.30 -43.02 -2.84
N LEU A 357 -31.47 -43.09 -3.89
CA LEU A 357 -31.23 -41.99 -4.83
C LEU A 357 -32.03 -42.13 -6.14
N GLN A 358 -33.17 -42.84 -6.13
CA GLN A 358 -34.01 -42.89 -7.31
C GLN A 358 -34.63 -41.52 -7.61
N PRO A 359 -34.46 -40.98 -8.83
CA PRO A 359 -35.09 -39.73 -9.21
C PRO A 359 -36.61 -39.92 -9.26
N VAL A 360 -37.33 -39.04 -8.57
CA VAL A 360 -38.77 -38.86 -8.70
C VAL A 360 -39.04 -38.51 -10.17
N ASN A 361 -39.55 -39.49 -10.93
CA ASN A 361 -40.57 -39.32 -11.97
C ASN A 361 -40.78 -40.63 -12.74
N LYS A 362 -41.92 -41.30 -12.50
CA LYS A 362 -42.51 -42.24 -13.45
C LYS A 362 -44.04 -42.25 -13.28
N PRO A 363 -44.82 -41.87 -14.31
CA PRO A 363 -46.23 -42.26 -14.43
C PRO A 363 -46.30 -43.56 -15.30
N LEU A 364 -47.29 -44.44 -15.32
CA LEU A 364 -48.66 -44.54 -14.81
C LEU A 364 -48.93 -46.02 -14.45
N SER A 365 -49.83 -46.28 -13.50
CA SER A 365 -50.91 -47.25 -13.69
C SER A 365 -51.99 -47.02 -12.62
N THR A 366 -53.17 -46.60 -13.08
CA THR A 366 -54.41 -46.55 -12.30
C THR A 366 -55.19 -47.84 -12.48
N GLY A 367 -55.82 -48.29 -11.40
CA GLY A 367 -57.06 -49.07 -11.38
C GLY A 367 -57.74 -48.91 -10.00
N PRO A 368 -59.08 -48.98 -9.90
CA PRO A 368 -59.99 -47.88 -10.28
C PRO A 368 -60.84 -47.33 -9.10
N ALA A 369 -61.74 -46.37 -9.44
CA ALA A 369 -62.82 -45.70 -8.69
C ALA A 369 -62.44 -44.34 -8.06
N GLU A 370 -63.14 -43.21 -8.22
CA GLU A 370 -64.44 -42.85 -8.83
C GLU A 370 -64.52 -41.30 -8.96
N VAL A 371 -65.23 -40.82 -10.00
CA VAL A 371 -66.18 -39.66 -9.98
C VAL A 371 -65.69 -38.18 -10.12
N THR A 372 -65.89 -37.68 -11.36
CA THR A 372 -66.49 -36.40 -11.86
C THR A 372 -65.76 -35.03 -11.91
N THR A 373 -65.70 -34.49 -13.16
CA THR A 373 -66.00 -33.11 -13.69
C THR A 373 -65.14 -31.91 -13.23
N GLU A 374 -64.69 -30.93 -14.03
CA GLU A 374 -65.04 -30.43 -15.38
C GLU A 374 -63.95 -29.43 -15.93
N VAL A 375 -63.83 -29.37 -17.29
CA VAL A 375 -63.49 -28.24 -18.23
C VAL A 375 -62.22 -27.38 -18.01
N ASN A 376 -61.15 -27.24 -18.82
CA ASN A 376 -60.76 -27.41 -20.25
C ASN A 376 -60.53 -26.08 -20.99
N ALA A 377 -59.30 -25.85 -21.51
CA ALA A 377 -58.97 -25.26 -22.84
C ALA A 377 -57.44 -25.10 -23.03
N GLY A 378 -56.83 -25.85 -23.98
CA GLY A 378 -55.40 -25.84 -24.37
C GLY A 378 -55.06 -24.91 -25.54
N PRO A 379 -54.13 -25.25 -26.49
CA PRO A 379 -52.98 -26.19 -26.44
C PRO A 379 -51.65 -25.62 -27.06
N PRO A 380 -50.55 -26.42 -27.11
CA PRO A 380 -49.23 -26.13 -27.72
C PRO A 380 -48.72 -27.16 -28.78
N GLU A 381 -47.54 -26.98 -29.42
CA GLU A 381 -46.69 -28.03 -30.09
C GLU A 381 -45.17 -27.65 -30.06
N VAL A 382 -44.17 -28.45 -29.58
CA VAL A 382 -43.39 -29.65 -30.06
C VAL A 382 -42.27 -29.27 -31.11
N VAL A 383 -40.96 -29.64 -31.08
CA VAL A 383 -40.26 -30.95 -31.28
C VAL A 383 -38.69 -30.84 -31.10
N VAL A 384 -38.10 -31.77 -30.31
CA VAL A 384 -36.89 -32.68 -30.41
C VAL A 384 -35.53 -32.34 -31.13
N ARG A 385 -34.41 -32.32 -30.33
CA ARG A 385 -33.06 -33.04 -30.29
C ARG A 385 -32.47 -33.85 -31.50
N PRO A 386 -31.21 -34.44 -31.48
CA PRO A 386 -29.92 -34.21 -30.75
C PRO A 386 -28.57 -34.54 -31.54
N GLN A 387 -27.43 -34.59 -30.80
CA GLN A 387 -26.09 -35.27 -31.00
C GLN A 387 -24.97 -34.48 -31.73
N ASP A 388 -23.66 -34.66 -31.52
CA ASP A 388 -22.72 -35.05 -30.43
C ASP A 388 -21.28 -34.85 -30.99
N ALA A 389 -20.28 -34.65 -30.10
CA ALA A 389 -18.85 -35.01 -30.20
C ALA A 389 -17.75 -34.19 -30.96
N GLU A 390 -16.63 -34.01 -30.22
CA GLU A 390 -15.19 -34.06 -30.58
C GLU A 390 -14.30 -32.81 -30.90
N MET A 391 -13.26 -32.66 -30.04
CA MET A 391 -11.82 -32.33 -30.19
C MET A 391 -11.28 -31.58 -31.43
N GLU A 392 -10.46 -30.53 -31.23
CA GLU A 392 -9.01 -30.47 -31.59
C GLU A 392 -8.35 -29.09 -31.38
N ASP A 393 -7.02 -29.15 -31.28
CA ASP A 393 -5.99 -28.11 -31.18
C ASP A 393 -6.03 -27.01 -32.27
N ILE A 394 -5.51 -25.83 -31.93
CA ILE A 394 -4.97 -24.89 -32.93
C ILE A 394 -3.76 -24.14 -32.37
N SER A 395 -2.60 -24.50 -32.92
CA SER A 395 -1.42 -23.64 -33.03
C SER A 395 -1.29 -23.26 -34.51
N ASP A 396 -1.06 -21.97 -34.83
CA ASP A 396 0.00 -21.54 -35.75
C ASP A 396 -0.01 -20.04 -36.14
N LEU A 397 1.19 -19.47 -36.01
CA LEU A 397 1.93 -18.61 -36.96
C LEU A 397 1.42 -17.21 -37.41
N VAL A 398 2.17 -16.20 -36.91
CA VAL A 398 3.01 -15.23 -37.65
C VAL A 398 2.36 -14.29 -38.68
N LYS A 399 2.49 -12.97 -38.43
CA LYS A 399 3.01 -12.02 -39.43
C LYS A 399 3.98 -11.02 -38.80
N VAL A 400 5.24 -11.20 -39.18
CA VAL A 400 6.32 -10.21 -39.15
C VAL A 400 6.01 -9.16 -40.22
N ALA A 401 6.13 -7.88 -39.88
CA ALA A 401 6.23 -6.80 -40.85
C ALA A 401 7.49 -6.01 -40.51
N ASP A 402 8.39 -5.96 -41.48
CA ASP A 402 9.70 -5.34 -41.42
C ASP A 402 9.75 -4.26 -42.50
N VAL A 403 10.61 -3.25 -42.26
CA VAL A 403 11.13 -2.25 -43.20
C VAL A 403 10.27 -1.01 -43.53
N GLN A 404 10.67 0.14 -42.97
CA GLN A 404 11.19 1.26 -43.77
C GLN A 404 11.99 2.26 -42.92
N GLU A 405 13.31 2.07 -42.92
CA GLU A 405 14.29 3.12 -42.64
C GLU A 405 14.40 4.07 -43.84
N VAL A 406 14.45 5.37 -43.58
CA VAL A 406 14.78 6.41 -44.55
C VAL A 406 16.19 6.93 -44.23
N PRO A 407 17.10 7.05 -45.22
CA PRO A 407 18.51 7.28 -44.97
C PRO A 407 18.84 8.74 -44.68
N VAL A 408 19.81 8.94 -43.79
CA VAL A 408 20.55 10.19 -43.57
C VAL A 408 21.66 10.28 -44.61
N MET A 409 21.75 11.41 -45.32
CA MET A 409 22.95 11.82 -46.07
C MET A 409 23.64 12.99 -45.37
N PRO A 410 24.98 13.01 -45.32
CA PRO A 410 25.76 14.08 -44.70
C PRO A 410 26.06 15.20 -45.72
N GLY A 411 25.89 16.45 -45.31
CA GLY A 411 26.22 17.64 -46.09
C GLY A 411 27.18 18.55 -45.34
N GLU A 412 28.28 18.87 -45.99
CA GLU A 412 29.50 19.51 -45.51
C GLU A 412 29.36 20.99 -45.10
N LEU A 413 30.27 21.37 -44.19
CA LEU A 413 31.04 22.62 -44.09
C LEU A 413 30.66 23.79 -45.02
N SER A 414 30.39 24.94 -44.42
CA SER A 414 30.97 26.21 -44.89
C SER A 414 31.03 27.27 -43.78
N GLU A 415 32.09 28.06 -43.89
CA GLU A 415 32.63 29.03 -42.95
C GLU A 415 31.80 30.31 -42.77
N SER A 416 32.23 31.06 -41.75
CA SER A 416 32.33 32.52 -41.70
C SER A 416 31.17 33.30 -41.08
N GLY A 417 31.50 34.10 -40.06
CA GLY A 417 30.59 35.07 -39.48
C GLY A 417 30.98 35.53 -38.07
N ARG A 418 32.17 36.09 -37.89
CA ARG A 418 32.50 36.94 -36.73
C ARG A 418 31.52 38.11 -36.69
N LEU A 419 30.84 38.34 -35.57
CA LEU A 419 30.40 39.66 -35.11
C LEU A 419 30.46 39.73 -33.57
N SER A 420 31.07 40.81 -33.10
CA SER A 420 31.43 41.14 -31.71
C SER A 420 30.23 41.60 -30.86
N PRO A 421 30.36 41.74 -29.52
CA PRO A 421 29.23 41.84 -28.59
C PRO A 421 28.76 43.29 -28.38
N GLU A 422 27.44 43.51 -28.40
CA GLU A 422 26.80 44.74 -27.96
C GLU A 422 26.54 44.76 -26.44
N THR A 423 27.34 45.58 -25.76
CA THR A 423 26.93 46.66 -24.85
C THR A 423 25.70 46.46 -23.94
N VAL A 424 25.99 46.24 -22.65
CA VAL A 424 25.11 46.50 -21.51
C VAL A 424 25.01 48.01 -21.24
N PRO A 425 23.83 48.58 -20.92
CA PRO A 425 23.76 49.85 -20.21
C PRO A 425 23.33 49.67 -18.74
N PRO A 426 23.76 50.57 -17.83
CA PRO A 426 23.54 50.43 -16.39
C PRO A 426 22.29 51.19 -15.92
N ARG A 427 21.50 50.57 -15.03
CA ARG A 427 21.09 51.07 -13.71
C ARG A 427 20.18 50.09 -12.99
#